data_AF-A0AAP6SI11-F1
#
_entry.id   AF-A0AAP6SI11-F1
#
_cell.length_a   1.000
_cell.length_b   1.000
_cell.length_c   1.000
_cell.angle_alpha   90.00
_cell.angle_beta   90.00
_cell.angle_gamma   90.00
#
_symmetry.space_group_name_H-M   'P 1'
#
loop_
_entity.id
_entity.type
_entity.pdbx_description
1 polymer ?
#
loop_
_entity_poly.entity_id
_entity_poly.type
_entity_poly.pdbx_seq_one_letter_code
_entity_poly.pdbx_strand_id
1 'polypeptide(L)'
;MVVIDGEVLRFKAASKPGNGIQIRETTENIVADGTTYREARIYRYAEYVPAYAKGIPGLYPASGFSMIDSNDQLAKKLLDYSAVNSDLAKKLTVLSTASLTRVQLDAQKDNVRLNCRKGCFTLNGADEYTINVYRHSANNITQEQILPDLRRYVRYWNSAAKTWGGFFPVTENLHIDIKVVKGSMVYVRHGFIPEGVQLVLLRKKKRSRKRRSGGTTGTNAAWKGKSMLRQPKNQYVHYKGVILSTSSPNNWYVPKCIGVTDIEDNALIGKELGKICEDMIVASGTIQEIAAGNGLYKVVGTRVKASKKGTKPKTQASCYARIALQFASAGKTFKSAGGEMARLKYRLWFEQRDVIRNGVKIDKQTVVRRGFSAD
;
A
#
# COMPACT_ATOMS: atom_id res chain seq x y z
N MET A 1 -31.66 48.04 -31.24
CA MET A 1 -32.78 47.44 -32.01
C MET A 1 -33.34 46.29 -31.20
N VAL A 2 -34.59 45.92 -31.44
CA VAL A 2 -35.26 44.79 -30.78
C VAL A 2 -35.94 43.94 -31.84
N VAL A 3 -36.03 42.63 -31.61
CA VAL A 3 -36.76 41.70 -32.49
C VAL A 3 -38.01 41.23 -31.75
N ILE A 4 -39.18 41.44 -32.36
CA ILE A 4 -40.49 41.04 -31.82
C ILE A 4 -41.27 40.36 -32.94
N ASP A 5 -41.75 39.14 -32.71
CA ASP A 5 -42.57 38.38 -33.66
C ASP A 5 -41.98 38.29 -35.09
N GLY A 6 -40.65 38.25 -35.21
CA GLY A 6 -39.91 38.17 -36.47
C GLY A 6 -39.61 39.52 -37.14
N GLU A 7 -40.10 40.63 -36.60
CA GLU A 7 -39.86 41.99 -37.09
C GLU A 7 -38.70 42.66 -36.33
N VAL A 8 -37.79 43.33 -37.05
CA VAL A 8 -36.69 44.11 -36.47
C VAL A 8 -37.12 45.56 -36.32
N LEU A 9 -37.32 45.99 -35.08
CA LEU A 9 -37.77 47.34 -34.74
C LEU A 9 -36.62 48.20 -34.21
N ARG A 10 -36.62 49.49 -34.58
CA ARG A 10 -35.75 50.45 -33.89
C ARG A 10 -36.23 50.59 -32.46
N PHE A 11 -35.27 50.62 -31.54
CA PHE A 11 -35.56 50.78 -30.12
C PHE A 11 -35.21 52.20 -29.71
N LYS A 12 -36.20 52.96 -29.25
CA LYS A 12 -36.02 54.34 -28.83
C LYS A 12 -35.24 54.37 -27.51
N ALA A 13 -34.19 55.19 -27.47
CA ALA A 13 -33.37 55.33 -26.27
C ALA A 13 -34.22 55.85 -25.10
N ALA A 14 -34.06 55.23 -23.94
CA ALA A 14 -34.66 55.69 -22.69
C ALA A 14 -33.56 55.83 -21.63
N SER A 15 -33.72 56.80 -20.73
CA SER A 15 -32.76 57.04 -19.64
C SER A 15 -32.80 55.96 -18.56
N LYS A 16 -33.90 55.21 -18.46
CA LYS A 16 -34.09 54.09 -17.53
C LYS A 16 -34.90 52.98 -18.20
N PRO A 17 -34.64 51.70 -17.87
CA PRO A 17 -35.47 50.60 -18.35
C PRO A 17 -36.89 50.70 -17.75
N GLY A 18 -37.89 50.38 -18.57
CA GLY A 18 -39.29 50.26 -18.16
C GLY A 18 -39.66 48.81 -17.84
N ASN A 19 -40.83 48.61 -17.23
CA ASN A 19 -41.36 47.27 -16.94
C ASN A 19 -42.01 46.60 -18.17
N GLY A 20 -42.36 47.39 -19.19
CA GLY A 20 -42.86 46.90 -20.47
C GLY A 20 -42.13 47.51 -21.67
N ILE A 21 -42.27 46.87 -22.83
CA ILE A 21 -41.84 47.37 -24.13
C ILE A 21 -43.07 47.45 -25.03
N GLN A 22 -43.37 48.64 -25.55
CA GLN A 22 -44.52 48.89 -26.41
C GLN A 22 -44.07 49.21 -27.84
N ILE A 23 -44.75 48.63 -28.83
CA ILE A 23 -44.64 49.02 -30.23
C ILE A 23 -45.52 50.24 -30.47
N ARG A 24 -44.94 51.32 -30.97
CA ARG A 24 -45.65 52.53 -31.39
C ARG A 24 -45.57 52.69 -32.90
N GLU A 25 -46.65 53.21 -33.45
CA GLU A 25 -46.75 53.60 -34.86
C GLU A 25 -46.90 55.11 -34.91
N THR A 26 -46.10 55.75 -35.75
CA THR A 26 -46.16 57.19 -35.99
C THR A 26 -46.21 57.44 -37.49
N THR A 27 -47.09 58.33 -37.91
CA THR A 27 -47.15 58.80 -39.29
C THR A 27 -46.13 59.91 -39.49
N GLU A 28 -45.37 59.82 -40.56
CA GLU A 28 -44.44 60.85 -41.00
C GLU A 28 -44.87 61.39 -42.35
N ASN A 29 -44.84 62.71 -42.48
CA ASN A 29 -45.03 63.39 -43.75
C ASN A 29 -43.74 63.28 -44.58
N ILE A 30 -43.86 63.09 -45.88
CA ILE A 30 -42.72 63.08 -46.80
C ILE A 30 -42.76 64.36 -47.64
N VAL A 31 -41.64 65.08 -47.69
CA VAL A 31 -41.45 66.18 -48.65
C VAL A 31 -40.67 65.62 -49.83
N ALA A 32 -41.28 65.63 -51.01
CA ALA A 32 -40.66 65.27 -52.28
C ALA A 32 -41.11 66.26 -53.35
N ASP A 33 -40.20 66.66 -54.24
CA ASP A 33 -40.49 67.57 -55.37
C ASP A 33 -41.24 68.85 -54.97
N GLY A 34 -40.85 69.46 -53.85
CA GLY A 34 -41.44 70.70 -53.34
C GLY A 34 -42.86 70.55 -52.76
N THR A 35 -43.41 69.34 -52.70
CA THR A 35 -44.76 69.07 -52.18
C THR A 35 -44.69 68.18 -50.93
N THR A 36 -45.46 68.54 -49.90
CA THR A 36 -45.57 67.74 -48.67
C THR A 36 -46.71 66.74 -48.80
N TYR A 37 -46.38 65.47 -48.94
CA TYR A 37 -47.32 64.36 -48.87
C TYR A 37 -47.60 64.03 -47.40
N ARG A 38 -48.81 64.37 -46.95
CA ARG A 38 -49.22 64.15 -45.56
C ARG A 38 -49.48 62.67 -45.29
N GLU A 39 -49.03 62.19 -44.12
CA GLU A 39 -49.18 60.81 -43.64
C GLU A 39 -48.63 59.72 -44.58
N ALA A 40 -47.68 60.09 -45.45
CA ALA A 40 -47.19 59.25 -46.53
C ALA A 40 -46.40 58.02 -46.09
N ARG A 41 -45.89 57.99 -44.85
CA ARG A 41 -45.16 56.83 -44.30
C ARG A 41 -45.63 56.52 -42.89
N ILE A 42 -45.93 55.25 -42.64
CA ILE A 42 -46.13 54.71 -41.30
C ILE A 42 -44.78 54.16 -40.83
N TYR A 43 -44.29 54.66 -39.70
CA TYR A 43 -43.06 54.22 -39.07
C TYR A 43 -43.34 53.56 -37.72
N ARG A 44 -42.82 52.35 -37.52
CA ARG A 44 -43.01 51.57 -36.29
C ARG A 44 -41.71 51.47 -35.51
N TYR A 45 -41.77 51.70 -34.20
CA TYR A 45 -40.63 51.58 -33.30
C TYR A 45 -41.07 51.04 -31.94
N ALA A 46 -40.11 50.48 -31.20
CA ALA A 46 -40.33 50.01 -29.84
C ALA A 46 -39.74 50.99 -28.82
N GLU A 47 -40.43 51.19 -27.69
CA GLU A 47 -39.91 51.99 -26.56
C GLU A 47 -40.24 51.35 -25.22
N TYR A 48 -39.47 51.70 -24.19
CA TYR A 48 -39.79 51.32 -22.81
C TYR A 48 -41.01 52.09 -22.31
N VAL A 49 -41.89 51.39 -21.59
CA VAL A 49 -43.00 51.97 -20.84
C VAL A 49 -42.92 51.60 -19.35
N PRO A 50 -43.30 52.52 -18.45
CA PRO A 50 -43.12 52.33 -17.00
C PRO A 50 -43.92 51.15 -16.41
N ALA A 51 -45.09 50.86 -16.96
CA ALA A 51 -45.99 49.82 -16.48
C ALA A 51 -46.25 48.78 -17.57
N TYR A 52 -46.35 47.51 -17.15
CA TYR A 52 -46.79 46.40 -18.00
C TYR A 52 -48.15 45.91 -17.50
N ALA A 53 -49.08 45.72 -18.43
CA ALA A 53 -50.36 45.08 -18.16
C ALA A 53 -50.57 43.96 -19.19
N LYS A 54 -50.97 42.78 -18.72
CA LYS A 54 -51.13 41.59 -19.54
C LYS A 54 -52.36 41.73 -20.46
N GLY A 55 -52.21 41.35 -21.73
CA GLY A 55 -53.32 41.30 -22.70
C GLY A 55 -53.52 42.57 -23.53
N ILE A 56 -52.63 43.57 -23.41
CA ILE A 56 -52.63 44.75 -24.27
C ILE A 56 -51.88 44.44 -25.59
N PRO A 57 -52.51 44.60 -26.77
CA PRO A 57 -51.84 44.37 -28.05
C PRO A 57 -50.61 45.26 -28.23
N GLY A 58 -49.50 44.68 -28.71
CA GLY A 58 -48.24 45.40 -28.96
C GLY A 58 -47.48 45.81 -27.69
N LEU A 59 -47.87 45.32 -26.50
CA LEU A 59 -47.17 45.54 -25.24
C LEU A 59 -46.63 44.22 -24.68
N TYR A 60 -45.33 44.15 -24.47
CA TYR A 60 -44.62 42.96 -24.03
C TYR A 60 -43.90 43.20 -22.69
N PRO A 61 -43.77 42.18 -21.83
CA PRO A 61 -43.01 42.32 -20.58
C PRO A 61 -41.52 42.51 -20.91
N ALA A 62 -40.88 43.53 -20.31
CA ALA A 62 -39.46 43.79 -20.56
C ALA A 62 -38.56 42.62 -20.10
N SER A 63 -38.98 41.87 -19.09
CA SER A 63 -38.27 40.68 -18.59
C SER A 63 -38.23 39.50 -19.58
N GLY A 64 -39.09 39.50 -20.59
CA GLY A 64 -39.09 38.48 -21.65
C GLY A 64 -38.00 38.69 -22.70
N PHE A 65 -37.34 39.85 -22.71
CA PHE A 65 -36.29 40.17 -23.66
C PHE A 65 -34.93 39.85 -23.07
N SER A 66 -34.16 39.02 -23.78
CA SER A 66 -32.76 38.74 -23.46
C SER A 66 -31.86 39.60 -24.34
N MET A 67 -30.80 40.16 -23.73
CA MET A 67 -29.76 40.83 -24.47
C MET A 67 -28.92 39.78 -25.19
N ILE A 68 -28.69 39.96 -26.49
CA ILE A 68 -27.75 39.11 -27.23
C ILE A 68 -26.35 39.64 -26.92
N ASP A 69 -25.56 38.83 -26.21
CA ASP A 69 -24.15 39.12 -25.96
C ASP A 69 -23.38 39.14 -27.30
N SER A 70 -22.63 40.20 -27.57
CA SER A 70 -21.82 40.31 -28.80
C SER A 70 -20.62 39.35 -28.79
N ASN A 71 -20.01 39.13 -29.95
CA ASN A 71 -18.77 38.35 -30.07
C ASN A 71 -17.61 38.88 -29.18
N ASP A 72 -17.64 40.16 -28.77
CA ASP A 72 -16.66 40.72 -27.83
C ASP A 72 -16.84 40.20 -26.39
N GLN A 73 -18.08 39.91 -25.97
CA GLN A 73 -18.35 39.23 -24.70
C GLN A 73 -17.89 37.77 -24.75
N LEU A 74 -18.06 37.10 -25.90
CA LEU A 74 -17.51 35.77 -26.15
C LEU A 74 -15.97 35.78 -26.14
N ALA A 75 -15.34 36.80 -26.73
CA ALA A 75 -13.89 37.00 -26.71
C ALA A 75 -13.36 37.25 -25.28
N LYS A 76 -14.09 38.01 -24.45
CA LYS A 76 -13.77 38.17 -23.02
C LYS A 76 -13.93 36.87 -22.23
N LYS A 77 -14.98 36.08 -22.49
CA LYS A 77 -15.14 34.72 -21.93
C LYS A 77 -14.04 33.75 -22.41
N LEU A 78 -13.53 33.91 -23.63
CA LEU A 78 -12.38 33.16 -24.15
C LEU A 78 -11.05 33.61 -23.54
N LEU A 79 -10.92 34.89 -23.14
CA LEU A 79 -9.77 35.36 -22.36
C LEU A 79 -9.81 34.81 -20.92
N ASP A 80 -10.99 34.68 -20.30
CA ASP A 80 -11.16 33.93 -19.04
C ASP A 80 -10.79 32.45 -19.18
N TYR A 81 -10.83 31.89 -20.39
CA TYR A 81 -10.34 30.55 -20.68
C TYR A 81 -8.84 30.39 -20.40
N SER A 82 -8.05 31.47 -20.44
CA SER A 82 -6.63 31.44 -20.03
C SER A 82 -6.47 31.26 -18.51
N ALA A 83 -7.37 31.84 -17.71
CA ALA A 83 -7.45 31.60 -16.28
C ALA A 83 -7.89 30.16 -15.99
N VAL A 84 -8.87 29.64 -16.75
CA VAL A 84 -9.23 28.21 -16.72
C VAL A 84 -8.04 27.35 -17.11
N ASN A 85 -7.24 27.69 -18.13
CA ASN A 85 -6.08 26.91 -18.53
C ASN A 85 -4.99 26.87 -17.44
N SER A 86 -4.81 27.95 -16.68
CA SER A 86 -3.90 27.98 -15.53
C SER A 86 -4.38 27.11 -14.36
N ASP A 87 -5.69 27.06 -14.13
CA ASP A 87 -6.31 26.28 -13.07
C ASP A 87 -6.50 24.80 -13.49
N LEU A 88 -6.73 24.56 -14.77
CA LEU A 88 -6.74 23.25 -15.42
C LEU A 88 -5.31 22.69 -15.50
N ALA A 89 -4.28 23.50 -15.74
CA ALA A 89 -2.87 23.08 -15.66
C ALA A 89 -2.45 22.74 -14.22
N LYS A 90 -2.99 23.45 -13.22
CA LYS A 90 -2.86 23.06 -11.80
C LYS A 90 -3.62 21.76 -11.48
N LYS A 91 -4.78 21.53 -12.10
CA LYS A 91 -5.61 20.31 -11.92
C LYS A 91 -5.15 19.13 -12.79
N LEU A 92 -4.43 19.37 -13.88
CA LEU A 92 -3.75 18.38 -14.75
C LEU A 92 -2.34 18.07 -14.20
N THR A 93 -2.30 17.75 -12.91
CA THR A 93 -1.47 16.74 -12.22
C THR A 93 -0.02 16.44 -12.68
N VAL A 94 0.72 17.36 -13.30
CA VAL A 94 2.21 17.32 -13.36
C VAL A 94 2.79 18.73 -13.53
N LEU A 95 3.27 19.35 -12.45
CA LEU A 95 4.03 20.60 -12.52
C LEU A 95 5.52 20.27 -12.55
N SER A 96 6.25 20.67 -13.58
CA SER A 96 7.72 20.55 -13.59
C SER A 96 8.34 21.88 -13.17
N THR A 97 9.27 21.85 -12.20
CA THR A 97 9.93 23.05 -11.67
C THR A 97 11.41 22.76 -11.40
N ALA A 98 12.25 23.79 -11.56
CA ALA A 98 13.69 23.75 -11.33
C ALA A 98 14.13 24.67 -10.18
N SER A 99 13.20 25.23 -9.41
CA SER A 99 13.49 26.23 -8.38
C SER A 99 12.62 26.09 -7.13
N LEU A 100 12.13 24.87 -6.86
CA LEU A 100 11.28 24.62 -5.69
C LEU A 100 12.09 24.71 -4.40
N THR A 101 11.72 25.64 -3.53
CA THR A 101 12.31 25.77 -2.18
C THR A 101 11.63 24.85 -1.18
N ARG A 102 12.31 24.59 -0.05
CA ARG A 102 11.74 23.79 1.04
C ARG A 102 10.43 24.38 1.58
N VAL A 103 10.37 25.70 1.74
CA VAL A 103 9.18 26.40 2.24
C VAL A 103 7.99 26.23 1.30
N GLN A 104 8.22 26.35 -0.02
CA GLN A 104 7.17 26.13 -1.02
C GLN A 104 6.68 24.68 -1.03
N LEU A 105 7.59 23.71 -0.89
CA LEU A 105 7.23 22.29 -0.78
C LEU A 105 6.39 21.99 0.48
N ASP A 106 6.75 22.60 1.61
CA ASP A 106 6.03 22.45 2.89
C ASP A 106 4.67 23.17 2.88
N ALA A 107 4.50 24.21 2.07
CA ALA A 107 3.21 24.87 1.88
C ALA A 107 2.21 24.01 1.08
N GLN A 108 2.70 23.06 0.27
CA GLN A 108 1.85 22.31 -0.66
C GLN A 108 0.99 21.25 0.03
N LYS A 109 -0.33 21.48 0.05
CA LYS A 109 -1.31 20.59 0.69
C LYS A 109 -2.36 20.04 -0.26
N ASP A 110 -2.42 20.56 -1.49
CA ASP A 110 -3.42 20.16 -2.47
C ASP A 110 -2.90 19.07 -3.40
N ASN A 111 -3.82 18.30 -3.96
CA ASN A 111 -3.52 17.19 -4.86
C ASN A 111 -2.70 17.67 -6.06
N VAL A 112 -1.43 17.28 -6.11
CA VAL A 112 -0.51 17.67 -7.19
C VAL A 112 0.64 16.67 -7.31
N ARG A 113 1.20 16.55 -8.51
CA ARG A 113 2.51 15.94 -8.75
C ARG A 113 3.50 17.02 -9.16
N LEU A 114 4.62 17.13 -8.46
CA LEU A 114 5.72 18.05 -8.75
C LEU A 114 6.91 17.24 -9.26
N ASN A 115 7.34 17.48 -10.49
CA ASN A 115 8.59 16.96 -11.04
C ASN A 115 9.70 17.99 -10.79
N CYS A 116 10.48 17.78 -9.74
CA CYS A 116 11.59 18.62 -9.35
C CYS A 116 12.82 18.26 -10.17
N ARG A 117 13.34 19.24 -10.90
CA ARG A 117 14.59 19.14 -11.67
C ARG A 117 15.75 19.79 -10.91
N LYS A 118 16.96 19.57 -11.41
CA LYS A 118 18.18 20.21 -10.90
C LYS A 118 17.98 21.71 -10.67
N GLY A 119 18.26 22.17 -9.45
CA GLY A 119 18.01 23.53 -8.97
C GLY A 119 16.91 23.63 -7.89
N CYS A 120 16.10 22.59 -7.73
CA CYS A 120 15.23 22.42 -6.57
C CYS A 120 16.02 22.08 -5.30
N PHE A 121 15.40 22.28 -4.13
CA PHE A 121 15.97 21.91 -2.84
C PHE A 121 16.31 20.41 -2.75
N THR A 122 17.54 20.08 -2.37
CA THR A 122 17.98 18.70 -2.17
C THR A 122 17.17 18.02 -1.08
N LEU A 123 16.46 16.94 -1.43
CA LEU A 123 15.61 16.21 -0.49
C LEU A 123 16.02 14.74 -0.46
N ASN A 124 16.32 14.22 0.74
CA ASN A 124 16.82 12.84 0.94
C ASN A 124 18.03 12.50 0.05
N GLY A 125 18.92 13.47 -0.17
CA GLY A 125 20.16 13.31 -0.94
C GLY A 125 19.99 13.33 -2.46
N ALA A 126 18.84 13.77 -2.97
CA ALA A 126 18.57 13.89 -4.41
C ALA A 126 18.18 15.31 -4.82
N ASP A 127 18.73 15.77 -5.94
CA ASP A 127 18.46 17.08 -6.55
C ASP A 127 17.38 17.00 -7.66
N GLU A 128 17.06 15.77 -8.09
CA GLU A 128 15.99 15.46 -9.03
C GLU A 128 15.09 14.39 -8.42
N TYR A 129 13.79 14.66 -8.35
CA TYR A 129 12.81 13.76 -7.75
C TYR A 129 11.38 14.19 -8.11
N THR A 130 10.42 13.29 -7.95
CA THR A 130 9.00 13.59 -8.05
C THR A 130 8.39 13.64 -6.65
N ILE A 131 7.51 14.62 -6.39
CA ILE A 131 6.65 14.66 -5.19
C ILE A 131 5.21 14.47 -5.62
N ASN A 132 4.51 13.52 -5.02
CA ASN A 132 3.06 13.42 -5.07
C ASN A 132 2.48 13.91 -3.76
N VAL A 133 1.54 14.85 -3.82
CA VAL A 133 0.76 15.30 -2.66
C VAL A 133 -0.64 14.72 -2.80
N TYR A 134 -1.09 14.00 -1.77
CA TYR A 134 -2.42 13.40 -1.69
C TYR A 134 -3.18 13.97 -0.50
N ARG A 135 -4.22 14.74 -0.78
CA ARG A 135 -5.19 15.28 0.18
C ARG A 135 -6.44 14.43 0.14
N HIS A 136 -6.56 13.53 1.11
CA HIS A 136 -7.75 12.68 1.27
C HIS A 136 -8.84 13.40 2.07
N SER A 137 -8.46 14.24 3.03
CA SER A 137 -9.36 15.09 3.80
C SER A 137 -8.62 16.32 4.35
N ALA A 138 -9.30 17.19 5.10
CA ALA A 138 -8.66 18.35 5.74
C ALA A 138 -7.56 17.97 6.74
N ASN A 139 -7.65 16.78 7.35
CA ASN A 139 -6.71 16.30 8.37
C ASN A 139 -5.85 15.12 7.89
N ASN A 140 -6.14 14.56 6.71
CA ASN A 140 -5.39 13.45 6.14
C ASN A 140 -4.75 13.89 4.83
N ILE A 141 -3.49 14.34 4.93
CA ILE A 141 -2.68 14.79 3.80
C ILE A 141 -1.34 14.06 3.86
N THR A 142 -0.94 13.50 2.73
CA THR A 142 0.27 12.70 2.57
C THR A 142 1.12 13.31 1.46
N GLN A 143 2.44 13.33 1.65
CA GLN A 143 3.38 13.60 0.57
C GLN A 143 4.31 12.42 0.36
N GLU A 144 4.45 11.99 -0.88
CA GLU A 144 5.32 10.90 -1.32
C GLU A 144 6.40 11.47 -2.24
N GLN A 145 7.67 11.33 -1.87
CA GLN A 145 8.81 11.54 -2.75
C GLN A 145 9.15 10.25 -3.48
N ILE A 146 9.44 10.35 -4.78
CA ILE A 146 9.92 9.27 -5.63
C ILE A 146 11.23 9.74 -6.27
N LEU A 147 12.30 9.01 -6.03
CA LEU A 147 13.62 9.25 -6.63
C LEU A 147 13.72 8.65 -8.05
N PRO A 148 14.68 9.09 -8.87
CA PRO A 148 14.89 8.53 -10.22
C PRO A 148 15.17 7.02 -10.24
N ASP A 149 15.73 6.49 -9.15
CA ASP A 149 15.98 5.05 -8.96
C ASP A 149 14.79 4.30 -8.30
N LEU A 150 13.61 4.92 -8.30
CA LEU A 150 12.35 4.41 -7.75
C LEU A 150 12.31 4.21 -6.24
N ARG A 151 13.34 4.62 -5.49
CA ARG A 151 13.22 4.70 -4.02
C ARG A 151 12.17 5.72 -3.66
N ARG A 152 11.34 5.39 -2.67
CA ARG A 152 10.20 6.22 -2.26
C ARG A 152 10.32 6.62 -0.80
N TYR A 153 9.85 7.81 -0.47
CA TYR A 153 9.76 8.32 0.91
C TYR A 153 8.39 8.94 1.11
N VAL A 154 7.81 8.80 2.30
CA VAL A 154 6.49 9.36 2.64
C VAL A 154 6.58 10.19 3.90
N ARG A 155 5.78 11.26 3.96
CA ARG A 155 5.52 12.02 5.18
C ARG A 155 4.04 12.35 5.28
N TYR A 156 3.60 12.59 6.51
CA TYR A 156 2.20 12.85 6.83
C TYR A 156 2.04 14.24 7.46
N TRP A 157 0.90 14.88 7.19
CA TRP A 157 0.52 16.14 7.79
C TRP A 157 0.01 15.93 9.21
N ASN A 158 0.62 16.59 10.20
CA ASN A 158 0.11 16.63 11.56
C ASN A 158 -0.89 17.79 11.68
N SER A 159 -2.18 17.46 11.68
CA SER A 159 -3.26 18.46 11.73
C SER A 159 -3.34 19.23 13.05
N ALA A 160 -2.87 18.63 14.16
CA ALA A 160 -2.87 19.24 15.49
C ALA A 160 -1.72 20.24 15.64
N ALA A 161 -0.50 19.84 15.24
CA ALA A 161 0.67 20.70 15.30
C ALA A 161 0.79 21.67 14.11
N LYS A 162 -0.06 21.53 13.09
CA LYS A 162 -0.02 22.29 11.83
C LYS A 162 1.35 22.23 11.13
N THR A 163 1.99 21.06 11.18
CA THR A 163 3.33 20.83 10.63
C THR A 163 3.41 19.51 9.87
N TRP A 164 4.38 19.41 8.95
CA TRP A 164 4.74 18.14 8.33
C TRP A 164 5.60 17.30 9.27
N GLY A 165 5.35 15.99 9.29
CA GLY A 165 6.31 15.03 9.83
C GLY A 165 7.58 14.92 8.98
N GLY A 166 8.55 14.15 9.48
CA GLY A 166 9.74 13.77 8.71
C GLY A 166 9.39 12.87 7.52
N PHE A 167 10.26 12.83 6.51
CA PHE A 167 10.19 11.84 5.42
C PHE A 167 10.74 10.50 5.90
N PHE A 168 9.98 9.43 5.68
CA PHE A 168 10.36 8.06 6.01
C PHE A 168 10.40 7.22 4.74
N PRO A 169 11.38 6.33 4.55
CA PRO A 169 11.45 5.50 3.35
C PRO A 169 10.21 4.59 3.25
N VAL A 170 9.52 4.65 2.12
CA VAL A 170 8.49 3.69 1.74
C VAL A 170 9.22 2.44 1.28
N THR A 171 9.08 1.41 2.08
CA THR A 171 9.56 0.07 1.75
C THR A 171 8.34 -0.80 1.48
N GLU A 172 8.49 -1.82 0.65
CA GLU A 172 7.39 -2.73 0.32
C GLU A 172 6.64 -3.14 1.60
N ASN A 173 5.35 -2.79 1.67
CA ASN A 173 4.53 -3.14 2.84
C ASN A 173 4.60 -4.66 3.04
N LEU A 174 4.91 -5.10 4.27
CA LEU A 174 4.99 -6.51 4.67
C LEU A 174 6.10 -7.38 4.01
N HIS A 175 7.16 -6.79 3.47
CA HIS A 175 8.33 -7.59 3.03
C HIS A 175 9.11 -8.16 4.21
N ILE A 176 9.60 -9.41 4.11
CA ILE A 176 10.45 -10.06 5.12
C ILE A 176 11.77 -10.53 4.50
N ASP A 177 12.85 -9.90 4.95
CA ASP A 177 14.21 -10.30 4.65
C ASP A 177 14.81 -11.13 5.78
N ILE A 178 15.57 -12.16 5.43
CA ILE A 178 16.29 -13.00 6.40
C ILE A 178 17.76 -13.15 6.01
N LYS A 179 18.63 -12.98 7.00
CA LYS A 179 20.06 -13.25 6.90
C LYS A 179 20.47 -14.22 8.01
N VAL A 180 21.11 -15.33 7.64
CA VAL A 180 21.70 -16.27 8.62
C VAL A 180 23.18 -15.99 8.76
N VAL A 181 23.64 -15.69 9.97
CA VAL A 181 25.04 -15.39 10.28
C VAL A 181 25.65 -16.52 11.11
N LYS A 182 26.85 -16.97 10.71
CA LYS A 182 27.59 -18.07 11.35
C LYS A 182 26.77 -19.36 11.51
N GLY A 183 25.75 -19.53 10.68
CA GLY A 183 24.87 -20.70 10.67
C GLY A 183 23.93 -20.84 11.87
N SER A 184 23.93 -19.97 12.88
CA SER A 184 23.13 -20.13 14.10
C SER A 184 22.25 -18.93 14.45
N MET A 185 22.69 -17.71 14.10
CA MET A 185 21.94 -16.48 14.36
C MET A 185 21.13 -16.10 13.12
N VAL A 186 19.84 -15.84 13.33
CA VAL A 186 18.91 -15.43 12.27
C VAL A 186 18.59 -13.95 12.49
N TYR A 187 19.02 -13.12 11.56
CA TYR A 187 18.64 -11.73 11.49
C TYR A 187 17.42 -11.58 10.60
N VAL A 188 16.48 -10.76 11.04
CA VAL A 188 15.27 -10.41 10.30
C VAL A 188 15.30 -8.91 10.04
N ARG A 189 14.84 -8.53 8.85
CA ARG A 189 14.51 -7.15 8.49
C ARG A 189 13.12 -7.17 7.86
N HIS A 190 12.32 -6.16 8.15
CA HIS A 190 10.97 -6.06 7.59
C HIS A 190 10.62 -4.62 7.21
N GLY A 191 9.67 -4.48 6.28
CA GLY A 191 9.04 -3.21 5.96
C GLY A 191 8.09 -2.73 7.07
N PHE A 192 7.15 -1.84 6.74
CA PHE A 192 6.15 -1.39 7.71
C PHE A 192 5.20 -2.54 8.09
N ILE A 193 4.92 -2.69 9.40
CA ILE A 193 4.00 -3.69 9.93
C ILE A 193 2.67 -2.98 10.28
N PRO A 194 1.55 -3.33 9.62
CA PRO A 194 0.24 -2.82 9.97
C PRO A 194 -0.20 -3.23 11.38
N GLU A 195 -1.09 -2.46 11.98
CA GLU A 195 -1.69 -2.79 13.26
C GLU A 195 -2.44 -4.14 13.22
N GLY A 196 -2.40 -4.90 14.33
CA GLY A 196 -3.07 -6.20 14.45
C GLY A 196 -2.33 -7.39 13.82
N VAL A 197 -1.14 -7.16 13.25
CA VAL A 197 -0.30 -8.20 12.64
C VAL A 197 0.95 -8.44 13.50
N GLN A 198 1.34 -9.70 13.68
CA GLN A 198 2.49 -10.09 14.50
C GLN A 198 3.45 -10.98 13.71
N LEU A 199 4.74 -10.94 14.07
CA LEU A 199 5.74 -11.86 13.53
C LEU A 199 5.59 -13.22 14.22
N VAL A 200 5.21 -14.25 13.47
CA VAL A 200 4.98 -15.59 14.02
C VAL A 200 5.96 -16.62 13.50
N LEU A 201 6.30 -17.59 14.35
CA LEU A 201 7.08 -18.75 13.95
C LEU A 201 6.17 -19.87 13.46
N LEU A 202 6.42 -20.32 12.25
CA LEU A 202 5.69 -21.41 11.62
C LEU A 202 6.55 -22.65 11.50
N ARG A 203 5.93 -23.82 11.67
CA ARG A 203 6.55 -25.12 11.42
C ARG A 203 5.78 -25.85 10.33
N LYS A 204 6.49 -26.43 9.36
CA LYS A 204 5.87 -27.34 8.40
C LYS A 204 5.55 -28.66 9.10
N LYS A 205 4.27 -28.98 9.23
CA LYS A 205 3.83 -30.24 9.86
C LYS A 205 4.02 -31.40 8.87
N LYS A 206 5.18 -32.06 8.93
CA LYS A 206 5.41 -33.31 8.19
C LYS A 206 4.57 -34.42 8.82
N ARG A 207 3.81 -35.14 7.98
CA ARG A 207 3.10 -36.37 8.37
C ARG A 207 3.77 -37.54 7.66
N SER A 208 3.85 -38.70 8.31
CA SER A 208 4.37 -39.90 7.67
C SER A 208 3.56 -40.25 6.42
N ARG A 209 4.27 -40.60 5.33
CA ARG A 209 3.69 -41.00 4.04
C ARG A 209 2.72 -42.20 4.16
N LYS A 210 2.87 -43.05 5.19
CA LYS A 210 1.98 -44.19 5.47
C LYS A 210 0.99 -43.86 6.60
N ARG A 211 -0.31 -44.11 6.35
CA ARG A 211 -1.31 -44.79 7.21
C ARG A 211 -2.78 -44.35 6.97
N ARG A 212 -3.43 -44.80 5.91
CA ARG A 212 -4.89 -45.01 5.94
C ARG A 212 -5.09 -46.51 6.13
N SER A 213 -5.08 -46.98 7.37
CA SER A 213 -5.41 -48.38 7.69
C SER A 213 -5.60 -48.61 9.18
N GLY A 214 -6.48 -49.55 9.50
CA GLY A 214 -6.85 -49.93 10.86
C GLY A 214 -5.70 -50.49 11.69
N GLY A 215 -4.52 -50.75 11.10
CA GLY A 215 -3.49 -51.56 11.76
C GLY A 215 -3.94 -53.01 11.91
N THR A 216 -3.12 -53.83 12.56
CA THR A 216 -3.44 -55.22 12.92
C THR A 216 -4.56 -55.29 13.96
N THR A 217 -4.70 -54.26 14.79
CA THR A 217 -5.71 -54.12 15.85
C THR A 217 -6.95 -53.30 15.43
N GLY A 218 -7.11 -53.02 14.13
CA GLY A 218 -8.22 -52.19 13.65
C GLY A 218 -9.56 -52.88 13.75
N THR A 219 -10.56 -52.18 14.28
CA THR A 219 -11.95 -52.66 14.42
C THR A 219 -12.74 -52.62 13.10
N ASN A 220 -12.33 -51.79 12.14
CA ASN A 220 -12.98 -51.71 10.83
C ASN A 220 -12.45 -52.81 9.89
N ALA A 221 -13.28 -53.83 9.64
CA ALA A 221 -12.96 -54.99 8.81
C ALA A 221 -12.50 -54.63 7.38
N ALA A 222 -13.05 -53.56 6.79
CA ALA A 222 -12.66 -53.13 5.44
C ALA A 222 -11.21 -52.62 5.34
N TRP A 223 -10.61 -52.22 6.47
CA TRP A 223 -9.31 -51.54 6.54
C TRP A 223 -8.28 -52.22 7.46
N LYS A 224 -8.64 -53.34 8.12
CA LYS A 224 -7.72 -54.15 8.94
C LYS A 224 -6.62 -54.74 8.05
N GLY A 225 -5.36 -54.67 8.49
CA GLY A 225 -4.20 -55.19 7.75
C GLY A 225 -3.81 -54.47 6.44
N LYS A 226 -4.68 -53.64 5.86
CA LYS A 226 -4.39 -52.89 4.63
C LYS A 226 -3.40 -51.74 4.89
N SER A 227 -2.86 -51.09 3.86
CA SER A 227 -1.99 -49.92 4.01
C SER A 227 -2.11 -49.02 2.77
N MET A 228 -2.63 -47.80 2.93
CA MET A 228 -2.62 -46.79 1.87
C MET A 228 -1.68 -45.62 2.18
N LEU A 229 -1.11 -45.05 1.11
CA LEU A 229 -0.38 -43.79 1.15
C LEU A 229 -1.33 -42.66 1.57
N ARG A 230 -0.90 -41.84 2.52
CA ARG A 230 -1.62 -40.62 2.90
C ARG A 230 -1.28 -39.51 1.92
N GLN A 231 -2.24 -38.63 1.65
CA GLN A 231 -1.92 -37.34 1.05
C GLN A 231 -0.90 -36.59 1.93
N PRO A 232 0.16 -36.03 1.34
CA PRO A 232 1.17 -35.28 2.08
C PRO A 232 0.55 -34.00 2.66
N LYS A 233 0.71 -33.79 3.97
CA LYS A 233 0.39 -32.50 4.59
C LYS A 233 1.54 -31.53 4.34
N ASN A 234 1.28 -30.47 3.58
CA ASN A 234 2.26 -29.45 3.22
C ASN A 234 2.06 -28.10 3.92
N GLN A 235 1.16 -28.03 4.89
CA GLN A 235 0.81 -26.79 5.56
C GLN A 235 1.84 -26.37 6.63
N TYR A 236 2.13 -25.07 6.66
CA TYR A 236 2.82 -24.41 7.75
C TYR A 236 1.81 -24.01 8.83
N VAL A 237 2.06 -24.42 10.07
CA VAL A 237 1.19 -24.17 11.22
C VAL A 237 1.92 -23.31 12.25
N HIS A 238 1.17 -22.51 13.00
CA HIS A 238 1.68 -21.69 14.09
C HIS A 238 2.34 -22.60 15.13
N TYR A 239 3.65 -22.46 15.33
CA TYR A 239 4.41 -23.36 16.19
C TYR A 239 4.35 -22.89 17.63
N LYS A 240 3.73 -23.69 18.50
CA LYS A 240 3.60 -23.41 19.96
C LYS A 240 2.99 -22.03 20.27
N GLY A 241 2.32 -21.43 19.30
CA GLY A 241 1.79 -20.09 19.48
C GLY A 241 2.86 -18.99 19.60
N VAL A 242 4.08 -19.22 19.12
CA VAL A 242 5.22 -18.33 19.32
C VAL A 242 5.09 -17.05 18.51
N ILE A 243 5.04 -15.94 19.24
CA ILE A 243 5.14 -14.57 18.75
C ILE A 243 6.56 -14.06 18.98
N LEU A 244 7.13 -13.48 17.94
CA LEU A 244 8.49 -12.96 17.92
C LEU A 244 8.49 -11.43 18.02
N SER A 245 9.51 -10.88 18.68
CA SER A 245 9.77 -9.45 18.72
C SER A 245 10.02 -8.90 17.33
N THR A 246 9.70 -7.63 17.16
CA THR A 246 9.97 -6.84 15.96
C THR A 246 10.86 -5.65 16.32
N SER A 247 11.44 -5.01 15.32
CA SER A 247 12.22 -3.77 15.48
C SER A 247 11.54 -2.65 14.69
N SER A 248 12.16 -1.48 14.69
CA SER A 248 11.84 -0.45 13.72
C SER A 248 12.00 -0.99 12.29
N PRO A 249 11.11 -0.59 11.35
CA PRO A 249 11.18 -1.00 9.96
C PRO A 249 12.57 -0.76 9.35
N ASN A 250 12.97 -1.66 8.45
CA ASN A 250 14.21 -1.65 7.67
C ASN A 250 15.53 -1.82 8.45
N ASN A 251 15.46 -2.07 9.76
CA ASN A 251 16.64 -2.40 10.55
C ASN A 251 16.79 -3.92 10.70
N TRP A 252 18.03 -4.39 10.67
CA TRP A 252 18.34 -5.78 10.99
C TRP A 252 18.30 -5.99 12.50
N TYR A 253 17.60 -7.03 12.94
CA TYR A 253 17.52 -7.39 14.36
C TYR A 253 17.42 -8.91 14.53
N VAL A 254 17.70 -9.39 15.74
CA VAL A 254 17.53 -10.80 16.10
C VAL A 254 16.18 -10.96 16.82
N PRO A 255 15.20 -11.67 16.25
CA PRO A 255 13.91 -11.86 16.86
C PRO A 255 14.01 -12.76 18.10
N LYS A 256 13.41 -12.32 19.20
CA LYS A 256 13.24 -13.09 20.44
C LYS A 256 11.78 -13.44 20.62
N CYS A 257 11.48 -14.56 21.28
CA CYS A 257 10.11 -14.85 21.66
C CYS A 257 9.64 -13.83 22.71
N ILE A 258 8.51 -13.17 22.45
CA ILE A 258 7.87 -12.23 23.38
C ILE A 258 6.55 -12.76 23.92
N GLY A 259 6.00 -13.78 23.26
CA GLY A 259 4.76 -14.41 23.66
C GLY A 259 4.66 -15.82 23.12
N VAL A 260 3.93 -16.64 23.86
CA VAL A 260 3.48 -17.99 23.50
C VAL A 260 2.01 -18.08 23.84
N THR A 261 1.27 -18.99 23.20
CA THR A 261 -0.17 -19.14 23.51
C THR A 261 -0.47 -20.27 24.51
N ASP A 262 0.51 -21.13 24.81
CA ASP A 262 0.41 -22.19 25.80
C ASP A 262 1.34 -21.89 26.99
N ILE A 263 0.80 -22.02 28.20
CA ILE A 263 1.51 -21.67 29.45
C ILE A 263 2.74 -22.56 29.68
N GLU A 264 2.68 -23.82 29.20
CA GLU A 264 3.77 -24.80 29.29
C GLU A 264 5.02 -24.34 28.51
N ASP A 265 4.83 -23.49 27.51
CA ASP A 265 5.89 -23.00 26.64
C ASP A 265 6.45 -21.64 27.08
N ASN A 266 6.04 -21.11 28.25
CA ASN A 266 6.50 -19.81 28.77
C ASN A 266 8.02 -19.71 28.92
N ALA A 267 8.71 -20.82 29.13
CA ALA A 267 10.18 -20.87 29.20
C ALA A 267 10.88 -20.43 27.89
N LEU A 268 10.13 -20.34 26.78
CA LEU A 268 10.64 -19.86 25.49
C LEU A 268 10.73 -18.33 25.43
N ILE A 269 10.02 -17.60 26.29
CA ILE A 269 10.04 -16.13 26.29
C ILE A 269 11.47 -15.62 26.55
N GLY A 270 11.88 -14.60 25.79
CA GLY A 270 13.21 -14.03 25.78
C GLY A 270 14.27 -14.85 25.01
N LYS A 271 13.95 -16.06 24.56
CA LYS A 271 14.88 -16.91 23.79
C LYS A 271 14.88 -16.55 22.31
N GLU A 272 16.01 -16.79 21.65
CA GLU A 272 16.16 -16.67 20.20
C GLU A 272 15.69 -17.94 19.46
N LEU A 273 15.50 -17.83 18.15
CA LEU A 273 15.02 -18.91 17.29
C LEU A 273 15.76 -20.24 17.47
N GLY A 274 17.08 -20.22 17.69
CA GLY A 274 17.89 -21.43 17.89
C GLY A 274 17.42 -22.29 19.06
N LYS A 275 17.03 -21.64 20.16
CA LYS A 275 16.51 -22.30 21.36
C LYS A 275 15.03 -22.65 21.23
N ILE A 276 14.23 -21.78 20.62
CA ILE A 276 12.81 -22.05 20.33
C ILE A 276 12.63 -23.31 19.46
N CYS A 277 13.53 -23.52 18.49
CA CYS A 277 13.46 -24.65 17.57
C CYS A 277 14.08 -25.95 18.11
N GLU A 278 14.72 -25.94 19.28
CA GLU A 278 15.50 -27.07 19.80
C GLU A 278 14.69 -28.37 19.87
N ASP A 279 13.44 -28.26 20.36
CA ASP A 279 12.48 -29.36 20.49
C ASP A 279 11.99 -29.93 19.16
N MET A 280 12.24 -29.28 18.03
CA MET A 280 11.86 -29.82 16.73
C MET A 280 12.72 -31.02 16.34
N ILE A 281 13.94 -31.12 16.90
CA ILE A 281 14.89 -32.21 16.68
C ILE A 281 15.32 -32.76 18.04
N VAL A 282 14.81 -33.93 18.40
CA VAL A 282 15.01 -34.55 19.72
C VAL A 282 15.99 -35.72 19.64
N ALA A 283 16.72 -35.96 20.72
CA ALA A 283 17.47 -37.18 20.89
C ALA A 283 16.51 -38.38 21.08
N SER A 284 16.95 -39.56 20.66
CA SER A 284 16.16 -40.79 20.64
C SER A 284 16.98 -42.04 21.01
N GLY A 285 18.23 -41.84 21.44
CA GLY A 285 19.12 -42.87 22.00
C GLY A 285 19.27 -42.70 23.51
N THR A 286 20.08 -43.56 24.13
CA THR A 286 20.37 -43.46 25.57
C THR A 286 21.28 -42.27 25.89
N ILE A 287 21.28 -41.83 27.15
CA ILE A 287 22.13 -40.71 27.60
C ILE A 287 23.62 -41.01 27.34
N GLN A 288 24.05 -42.26 27.57
CA GLN A 288 25.44 -42.68 27.31
C GLN A 288 25.82 -42.59 25.82
N GLU A 289 24.92 -42.94 24.90
CA GLU A 289 25.16 -42.83 23.46
C GLU A 289 25.31 -41.36 23.02
N ILE A 290 24.54 -40.46 23.63
CA ILE A 290 24.60 -39.02 23.36
C ILE A 290 25.93 -38.46 23.87
N ALA A 291 26.33 -38.81 25.10
CA ALA A 291 27.59 -38.40 25.70
C ALA A 291 28.81 -38.89 24.90
N ALA A 292 28.74 -40.10 24.33
CA ALA A 292 29.79 -40.68 23.50
C ALA A 292 29.83 -40.15 22.04
N GLY A 293 29.01 -39.15 21.69
CA GLY A 293 28.97 -38.60 20.32
C GLY A 293 28.32 -39.51 19.27
N ASN A 294 27.70 -40.62 19.71
CA ASN A 294 26.96 -41.60 18.90
C ASN A 294 25.44 -41.43 19.02
N GLY A 295 25.01 -40.26 19.50
CA GLY A 295 23.62 -39.93 19.75
C GLY A 295 22.75 -40.06 18.50
N LEU A 296 21.56 -40.62 18.69
CA LEU A 296 20.58 -40.82 17.64
C LEU A 296 19.53 -39.72 17.72
N TYR A 297 19.39 -38.91 16.66
CA TYR A 297 18.47 -37.78 16.63
C TYR A 297 17.30 -38.03 15.66
N LYS A 298 16.16 -37.40 15.91
CA LYS A 298 15.01 -37.45 15.00
C LYS A 298 14.28 -36.11 14.96
N VAL A 299 13.77 -35.75 13.78
CA VAL A 299 12.81 -34.64 13.67
C VAL A 299 11.47 -35.13 14.19
N VAL A 300 10.85 -34.38 15.10
CA VAL A 300 9.56 -34.75 15.71
C VAL A 300 8.51 -35.02 14.61
N GLY A 301 7.78 -36.13 14.74
CA GLY A 301 6.77 -36.56 13.76
C GLY A 301 7.32 -37.26 12.52
N THR A 302 8.64 -37.46 12.43
CA THR A 302 9.28 -38.23 11.35
C THR A 302 9.89 -39.54 11.89
N ARG A 303 10.00 -40.54 11.00
CA ARG A 303 10.63 -41.84 11.32
C ARG A 303 12.12 -41.88 10.98
N VAL A 304 12.59 -40.97 10.13
CA VAL A 304 13.98 -40.94 9.69
C VAL A 304 14.83 -40.40 10.83
N LYS A 305 15.88 -41.15 11.17
CA LYS A 305 16.81 -40.84 12.25
C LYS A 305 18.13 -40.33 11.66
N ALA A 306 18.80 -39.46 12.40
CA ALA A 306 20.13 -38.96 12.08
C ALA A 306 21.15 -39.49 13.09
N SER A 307 22.30 -39.91 12.59
CA SER A 307 23.45 -40.29 13.39
C SER A 307 24.73 -39.96 12.64
N LYS A 308 25.88 -40.05 13.32
CA LYS A 308 27.19 -39.94 12.67
C LYS A 308 27.28 -40.96 11.52
N LYS A 309 27.79 -40.50 10.36
CA LYS A 309 27.87 -41.33 9.14
C LYS A 309 28.64 -42.62 9.42
N GLY A 310 28.02 -43.76 9.15
CA GLY A 310 28.62 -45.10 9.30
C GLY A 310 28.35 -45.80 10.64
N THR A 311 27.84 -45.11 11.66
CA THR A 311 27.69 -45.69 13.01
C THR A 311 26.45 -46.55 13.19
N LYS A 312 25.32 -46.18 12.53
CA LYS A 312 24.05 -46.90 12.67
C LYS A 312 23.36 -47.12 11.32
N PRO A 313 22.88 -48.35 11.02
CA PRO A 313 22.20 -48.65 9.77
C PRO A 313 20.90 -47.84 9.63
N LYS A 314 20.53 -47.49 8.39
CA LYS A 314 19.28 -46.77 8.05
C LYS A 314 19.15 -45.38 8.73
N THR A 315 20.27 -44.71 8.99
CA THR A 315 20.31 -43.33 9.49
C THR A 315 20.92 -42.37 8.46
N GLN A 316 20.63 -41.07 8.60
CA GLN A 316 21.19 -40.01 7.75
C GLN A 316 22.26 -39.21 8.50
N ALA A 317 23.23 -38.66 7.78
CA ALA A 317 24.30 -37.83 8.36
C ALA A 317 23.83 -36.42 8.79
N SER A 318 22.60 -36.03 8.46
CA SER A 318 21.98 -34.79 8.91
C SER A 318 20.46 -34.92 8.89
N CYS A 319 19.77 -34.04 9.63
CA CYS A 319 18.33 -33.90 9.53
C CYS A 319 17.91 -32.44 9.69
N TYR A 320 16.69 -32.12 9.24
CA TYR A 320 16.18 -30.76 9.35
C TYR A 320 14.66 -30.68 9.53
N ALA A 321 14.23 -29.72 10.33
CA ALA A 321 12.86 -29.24 10.41
C ALA A 321 12.68 -28.05 9.46
N ARG A 322 11.59 -28.02 8.69
CA ARG A 322 11.24 -26.85 7.87
C ARG A 322 10.42 -25.89 8.72
N ILE A 323 10.88 -24.66 8.79
CA ILE A 323 10.24 -23.58 9.52
C ILE A 323 10.03 -22.39 8.57
N ALA A 324 9.22 -21.44 8.98
CA ALA A 324 9.10 -20.18 8.27
C ALA A 324 8.74 -19.06 9.24
N LEU A 325 9.09 -17.84 8.86
CA LEU A 325 8.65 -16.62 9.52
C LEU A 325 7.62 -15.93 8.64
N GLN A 326 6.59 -15.36 9.26
CA GLN A 326 5.52 -14.68 8.56
C GLN A 326 4.91 -13.61 9.45
N PHE A 327 4.56 -12.47 8.87
CA PHE A 327 3.66 -11.50 9.48
C PHE A 327 2.22 -11.96 9.25
N ALA A 328 1.51 -12.26 10.33
CA ALA A 328 0.11 -12.68 10.27
C ALA A 328 -0.64 -12.20 11.51
N SER A 329 -1.94 -11.90 11.35
CA SER A 329 -2.85 -11.97 12.49
C SER A 329 -2.95 -13.43 12.91
N ALA A 330 -2.60 -13.73 14.16
CA ALA A 330 -2.53 -15.08 14.67
C ALA A 330 -3.06 -15.17 16.10
N GLY A 331 -3.74 -16.26 16.39
CA GLY A 331 -4.10 -16.68 17.74
C GLY A 331 -3.54 -18.06 18.05
N LYS A 332 -4.09 -18.70 19.09
CA LYS A 332 -3.62 -20.00 19.58
C LYS A 332 -3.61 -21.10 18.51
N THR A 333 -4.71 -21.21 17.78
CA THR A 333 -4.96 -22.33 16.85
C THR A 333 -5.07 -21.90 15.41
N PHE A 334 -5.10 -20.60 15.14
CA PHE A 334 -5.28 -20.05 13.81
C PHE A 334 -4.19 -19.03 13.47
N LYS A 335 -3.93 -18.92 12.17
CA LYS A 335 -3.21 -17.81 11.57
C LYS A 335 -3.97 -17.40 10.32
N SER A 336 -3.99 -16.11 10.03
CA SER A 336 -4.51 -15.59 8.76
C SER A 336 -3.75 -16.20 7.56
N ALA A 337 -4.46 -16.34 6.45
CA ALA A 337 -3.89 -16.70 5.17
C ALA A 337 -3.41 -15.44 4.45
N GLY A 338 -2.37 -15.56 3.61
CA GLY A 338 -1.74 -14.41 2.95
C GLY A 338 -0.48 -13.92 3.65
N GLY A 339 0.18 -12.91 3.06
CA GLY A 339 1.46 -12.35 3.51
C GLY A 339 2.67 -13.14 3.03
N GLU A 340 3.80 -12.45 2.88
CA GLU A 340 5.06 -13.08 2.53
C GLU A 340 5.52 -14.04 3.65
N MET A 341 6.12 -15.17 3.24
CA MET A 341 6.61 -16.18 4.16
C MET A 341 8.05 -16.52 3.82
N ALA A 342 8.96 -16.12 4.70
CA ALA A 342 10.38 -16.39 4.56
C ALA A 342 10.70 -17.78 5.14
N ARG A 343 11.07 -18.72 4.25
CA ARG A 343 11.24 -20.15 4.57
C ARG A 343 12.68 -20.48 4.95
N LEU A 344 12.83 -21.28 5.99
CA LEU A 344 14.12 -21.69 6.53
C LEU A 344 14.12 -23.18 6.89
N LYS A 345 15.33 -23.74 7.00
CA LYS A 345 15.57 -25.07 7.58
C LYS A 345 16.33 -24.93 8.88
N TYR A 346 15.76 -25.45 9.97
CA TYR A 346 16.51 -25.72 11.20
C TYR A 346 17.17 -27.09 11.07
N ARG A 347 18.50 -27.13 11.00
CA ARG A 347 19.30 -28.32 10.71
C ARG A 347 20.05 -28.81 11.95
N LEU A 348 20.27 -30.12 11.98
CA LEU A 348 21.25 -30.79 12.83
C LEU A 348 22.21 -31.60 11.97
N TRP A 349 23.50 -31.47 12.21
CA TRP A 349 24.56 -32.22 11.54
C TRP A 349 25.69 -32.58 12.51
N PHE A 350 26.56 -33.50 12.09
CA PHE A 350 27.70 -33.96 12.88
C PHE A 350 28.98 -33.40 12.26
N GLU A 351 29.77 -32.71 13.07
CA GLU A 351 31.09 -32.18 12.70
C GLU A 351 32.15 -33.00 13.44
N GLN A 352 33.24 -33.36 12.76
CA GLN A 352 34.41 -33.92 13.42
C GLN A 352 35.38 -32.79 13.75
N ARG A 353 35.77 -32.68 15.02
CA ARG A 353 36.79 -31.75 15.48
C ARG A 353 38.02 -32.53 15.92
N ASP A 354 39.18 -32.04 15.52
CA ASP A 354 40.44 -32.55 16.02
C ASP A 354 40.57 -32.18 17.51
N VAL A 355 40.89 -33.15 18.34
CA VAL A 355 41.27 -32.95 19.73
C VAL A 355 42.78 -32.68 19.73
N ILE A 356 43.15 -31.49 20.18
CA ILE A 356 44.54 -31.04 20.24
C ILE A 356 44.97 -30.98 21.69
N ARG A 357 46.08 -31.65 22.02
CA ARG A 357 46.73 -31.57 23.33
C ARG A 357 48.19 -31.21 23.11
N ASN A 358 48.65 -30.15 23.74
CA ASN A 358 50.01 -29.60 23.58
C ASN A 358 50.40 -29.37 22.10
N GLY A 359 49.48 -28.84 21.29
CA GLY A 359 49.73 -28.56 19.87
C GLY A 359 49.71 -29.77 18.94
N VAL A 360 49.57 -30.99 19.46
CA VAL A 360 49.53 -32.24 18.68
C VAL A 360 48.10 -32.74 18.57
N LYS A 361 47.70 -33.13 17.36
CA LYS A 361 46.41 -33.80 17.10
C LYS A 361 46.46 -35.21 17.65
N ILE A 362 45.60 -35.52 18.63
CA ILE A 362 45.60 -36.80 19.34
C ILE A 362 44.35 -37.65 19.06
N ASP A 363 43.22 -37.04 18.71
CA ASP A 363 41.97 -37.76 18.42
C ASP A 363 40.99 -36.90 17.59
N LYS A 364 39.86 -37.48 17.17
CA LYS A 364 38.72 -36.78 16.54
C LYS A 364 37.46 -36.93 17.37
N GLN A 365 37.02 -35.84 17.98
CA GLN A 365 35.75 -35.78 18.69
C GLN A 365 34.61 -35.42 17.73
N THR A 366 33.48 -36.15 17.83
CA THR A 366 32.27 -35.80 17.09
C THR A 366 31.45 -34.79 17.87
N VAL A 367 31.18 -33.64 17.27
CA VAL A 367 30.36 -32.57 17.85
C VAL A 367 29.06 -32.46 17.07
N VAL A 368 27.95 -32.44 17.80
CA VAL A 368 26.62 -32.23 17.23
C VAL A 368 26.40 -30.73 17.08
N ARG A 369 26.09 -30.30 15.86
CA ARG A 369 25.81 -28.90 15.52
C ARG A 369 24.35 -28.71 15.17
N ARG A 370 23.84 -27.53 15.52
CA ARG A 370 22.51 -27.05 15.17
C ARG A 370 22.64 -25.69 14.51
N GLY A 371 21.78 -25.42 13.54
CA GLY A 371 21.85 -24.18 12.79
C GLY A 371 20.71 -23.98 11.81
N PHE A 372 20.74 -22.85 11.10
CA PHE A 372 19.76 -22.45 10.12
C PHE A 372 20.36 -22.40 8.71
N SER A 373 19.53 -22.65 7.71
CA SER A 373 19.84 -22.34 6.32
C SER A 373 18.59 -21.85 5.61
N ALA A 374 18.74 -21.19 4.47
CA ALA A 374 17.61 -20.99 3.55
C ALA A 374 17.02 -22.36 3.15
N ASP A 375 15.69 -22.42 2.95
CA ASP A 375 15.01 -23.61 2.41
C ASP A 375 15.22 -23.72 0.90
#